data_AF-A0A0R0M4B1-F1
#
_entry.id   AF-A0A0R0M4B1-F1
#
_cell.length_a   1.000
_cell.length_b   1.000
_cell.length_c   1.000
_cell.angle_alpha   90.00
_cell.angle_beta   90.00
_cell.angle_gamma   90.00
#
_symmetry.space_group_name_H-M   'P 1'
#
loop_
_entity.id
_entity.type
_entity.pdbx_description
1 polymer ?
#
loop_
_entity_poly.entity_id
_entity_poly.type
_entity_poly.pdbx_seq_one_letter_code
_entity_poly.pdbx_strand_id
1 'polypeptide(L)'
;MSDLYLIVDLFKPSWSANSDPNLIINNIMVLINTHLSLSFNNRLILISNLEKIVIDGMNRHEISTDLFILKDRQTMARDIGLAMALINAHNRNPVKSQESTDEKSEQPTKTAKMVVISLSKECKDDYMLYLKSAFVARRLRNDMNNKHRSESFDIFIFSKFKNFALFELGNFFMDFKLVNMLSIFTGLKHERVVLSQARCICHGKTILYGMTCPVCLSVYCKPVAICQKCRARFNFKRGLK
;
A
#
# COMPACT_ATOMS: atom_id res chain seq x y z
N MET A 1 2.73 -21.13 -2.72
CA MET A 1 1.45 -20.60 -2.21
C MET A 1 1.54 -19.08 -2.21
N SER A 2 0.61 -18.36 -2.85
CA SER A 2 0.66 -16.90 -2.89
C SER A 2 -0.60 -16.24 -2.33
N ASP A 3 -0.40 -15.33 -1.38
CA ASP A 3 -1.47 -14.48 -0.86
C ASP A 3 -1.46 -13.14 -1.64
N LEU A 4 -2.63 -12.75 -2.18
CA LEU A 4 -2.85 -11.45 -2.81
C LEU A 4 -3.74 -10.60 -1.91
N TYR A 5 -3.19 -9.52 -1.37
CA TYR A 5 -3.90 -8.54 -0.59
C TYR A 5 -4.36 -7.41 -1.52
N LEU A 6 -5.64 -7.36 -1.82
CA LEU A 6 -6.23 -6.36 -2.70
C LEU A 6 -6.92 -5.28 -1.85
N ILE A 7 -6.48 -4.04 -1.98
CA ILE A 7 -7.07 -2.88 -1.33
C ILE A 7 -7.69 -2.01 -2.41
N VAL A 8 -9.01 -1.82 -2.35
CA VAL A 8 -9.73 -1.04 -3.36
C VAL A 8 -10.40 0.15 -2.70
N ASP A 9 -10.12 1.33 -3.25
CA ASP A 9 -10.86 2.53 -2.95
C ASP A 9 -12.32 2.36 -3.35
N LEU A 10 -13.25 2.26 -2.42
CA LEU A 10 -14.68 2.21 -2.72
C LEU A 10 -15.37 3.56 -2.47
N PHE A 11 -14.63 4.67 -2.37
CA PHE A 11 -15.21 5.97 -2.09
C PHE A 11 -16.12 6.46 -3.24
N LYS A 12 -17.44 6.46 -3.00
CA LYS A 12 -18.50 6.69 -3.99
C LYS A 12 -18.28 7.92 -4.88
N PRO A 13 -17.92 9.11 -4.36
CA PRO A 13 -17.70 10.28 -5.20
C PRO A 13 -16.58 10.11 -6.24
N SER A 14 -15.54 9.34 -5.93
CA SER A 14 -14.44 9.09 -6.87
C SER A 14 -14.85 8.21 -8.05
N TRP A 15 -15.71 7.23 -7.78
CA TRP A 15 -16.26 6.33 -8.80
C TRP A 15 -17.24 7.05 -9.71
N SER A 16 -18.13 7.87 -9.13
CA SER A 16 -19.07 8.67 -9.90
C SER A 16 -18.39 9.71 -10.79
N ALA A 17 -17.21 10.19 -10.40
CA ALA A 17 -16.40 11.13 -11.20
C ALA A 17 -15.49 10.45 -12.24
N ASN A 18 -15.61 9.13 -12.44
CA ASN A 18 -14.83 8.40 -13.44
C ASN A 18 -15.62 8.25 -14.75
N SER A 19 -14.93 8.36 -15.88
CA SER A 19 -15.54 8.21 -17.21
C SER A 19 -15.95 6.77 -17.50
N ASP A 20 -15.22 5.80 -16.97
CA ASP A 20 -15.48 4.37 -17.20
C ASP A 20 -15.15 3.52 -15.97
N PRO A 21 -16.02 3.52 -14.94
CA PRO A 21 -15.83 2.72 -13.73
C PRO A 21 -15.93 1.21 -14.01
N ASN A 22 -16.73 0.81 -15.00
CA ASN A 22 -16.96 -0.60 -15.33
C ASN A 22 -15.70 -1.26 -15.92
N LEU A 23 -14.97 -0.55 -16.78
CA LEU A 23 -13.70 -1.04 -17.29
C LEU A 23 -12.68 -1.30 -16.17
N ILE A 24 -12.65 -0.43 -15.16
CA ILE A 24 -11.74 -0.60 -14.01
C ILE A 24 -12.15 -1.83 -13.22
N ILE A 25 -13.44 -1.99 -12.90
CA ILE A 25 -13.96 -3.17 -12.21
C ILE A 25 -13.62 -4.44 -13.01
N ASN A 26 -13.85 -4.44 -14.32
CA ASN A 26 -13.53 -5.57 -15.18
C ASN A 26 -12.04 -5.93 -15.13
N ASN A 27 -11.14 -4.94 -15.19
CA ASN A 27 -9.71 -5.20 -15.11
C ASN A 27 -9.30 -5.76 -13.73
N ILE A 28 -9.92 -5.28 -12.64
CA ILE A 28 -9.73 -5.83 -11.28
C ILE A 28 -10.22 -7.28 -11.21
N MET A 29 -11.36 -7.57 -11.81
CA MET A 29 -11.93 -8.92 -11.85
C MET A 29 -11.03 -9.88 -12.63
N VAL A 30 -10.50 -9.46 -13.78
CA VAL A 30 -9.51 -10.24 -14.54
C VAL A 30 -8.25 -10.47 -13.70
N LEU A 31 -7.77 -9.47 -12.99
CA LEU A 31 -6.61 -9.59 -12.09
C LEU A 31 -6.85 -10.66 -11.00
N ILE A 32 -7.99 -10.58 -10.32
CA ILE A 32 -8.38 -11.53 -9.27
C ILE A 32 -8.49 -12.95 -9.83
N ASN A 33 -9.25 -13.12 -10.91
CA ASN A 33 -9.49 -14.43 -11.51
C ASN A 33 -8.17 -15.04 -12.03
N THR A 34 -7.29 -14.22 -12.59
CA THR A 34 -5.95 -14.65 -13.00
C THR A 34 -5.16 -15.16 -11.79
N HIS A 35 -5.09 -14.38 -10.69
CA HIS A 35 -4.39 -14.80 -9.47
C HIS A 35 -4.90 -16.15 -8.94
N LEU A 36 -6.22 -16.30 -8.79
CA LEU A 36 -6.82 -17.52 -8.26
C LEU A 36 -6.71 -18.72 -9.22
N SER A 37 -6.53 -18.46 -10.53
CA SER A 37 -6.34 -19.50 -11.54
C SER A 37 -4.91 -20.02 -11.60
N LEU A 38 -3.91 -19.23 -11.20
CA LEU A 38 -2.50 -19.63 -11.24
C LEU A 38 -2.16 -20.77 -10.26
N SER A 39 -2.90 -20.93 -9.16
CA SER A 39 -2.73 -22.06 -8.23
C SER A 39 -3.95 -22.23 -7.34
N PHE A 40 -4.35 -23.47 -7.05
CA PHE A 40 -5.43 -23.78 -6.11
C PHE A 40 -5.17 -23.31 -4.68
N ASN A 41 -3.88 -23.18 -4.31
CA ASN A 41 -3.47 -22.70 -3.00
C ASN A 41 -3.36 -21.17 -2.93
N ASN A 42 -3.67 -20.46 -4.02
CA ASN A 42 -3.68 -19.00 -3.99
C ASN A 42 -4.88 -18.50 -3.20
N ARG A 43 -4.65 -17.43 -2.43
CA ARG A 43 -5.69 -16.78 -1.64
C ARG A 43 -5.75 -15.32 -2.01
N LEU A 44 -6.96 -14.79 -2.08
CA LEU A 44 -7.26 -13.38 -2.17
C LEU A 44 -7.75 -12.89 -0.81
N ILE A 45 -7.17 -11.79 -0.34
CA ILE A 45 -7.67 -11.04 0.81
C ILE A 45 -8.07 -9.66 0.29
N LEU A 46 -9.37 -9.46 0.06
CA LEU A 46 -9.92 -8.16 -0.29
C LEU A 46 -10.12 -7.35 1.00
N ILE A 47 -9.60 -6.13 1.03
CA ILE A 47 -9.71 -5.21 2.15
C ILE A 47 -10.31 -3.91 1.64
N SER A 48 -11.39 -3.49 2.28
CA SER A 48 -12.02 -2.21 2.00
C SER A 48 -12.74 -1.73 3.23
N ASN A 49 -12.53 -0.47 3.60
CA ASN A 49 -13.23 0.17 4.71
C ASN A 49 -13.09 -0.58 6.04
N LEU A 50 -11.87 -1.04 6.33
CA LEU A 50 -11.50 -1.82 7.50
C LEU A 50 -12.16 -3.21 7.61
N GLU A 51 -12.96 -3.58 6.62
CA GLU A 51 -13.51 -4.92 6.48
C GLU A 51 -12.56 -5.77 5.64
N LYS A 52 -12.52 -7.07 5.93
CA LYS A 52 -11.74 -8.05 5.16
C LYS A 52 -12.66 -9.15 4.65
N ILE A 53 -12.47 -9.52 3.41
CA ILE A 53 -13.11 -10.66 2.76
C ILE A 53 -11.98 -11.57 2.29
N VAL A 54 -12.03 -12.84 2.68
CA VAL A 54 -11.02 -13.85 2.29
C VAL A 54 -11.68 -14.79 1.29
N ILE A 55 -11.03 -14.98 0.14
CA ILE A 55 -11.48 -15.87 -0.92
C ILE A 55 -10.32 -16.81 -1.25
N ASP A 56 -10.55 -18.10 -1.07
CA ASP A 56 -9.56 -19.14 -1.35
C ASP A 56 -9.75 -19.70 -2.76
N GLY A 57 -8.65 -20.02 -3.44
CA GLY A 57 -8.67 -20.59 -4.80
C GLY A 57 -9.35 -21.96 -4.92
N MET A 58 -9.53 -22.65 -3.79
CA MET A 58 -10.31 -23.90 -3.70
C MET A 58 -11.83 -23.67 -3.64
N ASN A 59 -12.27 -22.56 -3.07
CA ASN A 59 -13.70 -22.19 -2.95
C ASN A 59 -14.03 -21.11 -3.98
N ARG A 60 -13.91 -21.46 -5.27
CA ARG A 60 -14.28 -20.59 -6.39
C ARG A 60 -15.80 -20.46 -6.49
N HIS A 61 -16.43 -19.81 -5.51
CA HIS A 61 -17.73 -19.20 -5.77
C HIS A 61 -17.53 -18.02 -6.72
N GLU A 62 -18.49 -17.77 -7.62
CA GLU A 62 -18.43 -16.64 -8.53
C GLU A 62 -18.18 -15.37 -7.73
N ILE A 63 -17.00 -14.79 -7.92
CA ILE A 63 -16.64 -13.50 -7.38
C ILE A 63 -17.54 -12.51 -8.10
N SER A 64 -18.61 -12.08 -7.43
CA SER A 64 -19.56 -11.12 -7.99
C SER A 64 -18.99 -9.71 -7.92
N THR A 65 -19.44 -8.85 -8.84
CA THR A 65 -19.23 -7.39 -8.76
C THR A 65 -19.81 -6.77 -7.49
N ASP A 66 -20.68 -7.50 -6.77
CA ASP A 66 -21.24 -7.09 -5.48
C ASP A 66 -20.17 -6.90 -4.38
N LEU A 67 -18.94 -7.37 -4.61
CA LEU A 67 -17.80 -7.07 -3.74
C LEU A 67 -17.40 -5.59 -3.74
N PHE A 68 -17.82 -4.82 -4.74
CA PHE A 68 -17.47 -3.40 -4.91
C PHE A 68 -18.60 -2.46 -4.47
N ILE A 69 -19.26 -2.74 -3.34
CA ILE A 69 -20.27 -1.84 -2.76
C ILE A 69 -19.61 -0.51 -2.38
N LEU A 70 -20.00 0.55 -3.08
CA LEU A 70 -19.48 1.90 -2.87
C LEU A 70 -19.85 2.43 -1.47
N LYS A 71 -18.93 3.20 -0.88
CA LYS A 71 -19.01 3.73 0.48
C LYS A 71 -18.84 5.26 0.48
N ASP A 72 -19.39 5.93 1.48
CA ASP A 72 -19.31 7.38 1.62
C ASP A 72 -18.09 7.88 2.41
N ARG A 73 -17.20 6.98 2.84
CA ARG A 73 -15.99 7.33 3.62
C ARG A 73 -14.73 6.84 2.93
N GLN A 74 -13.70 7.66 2.98
CA GLN A 74 -12.35 7.32 2.53
C GLN A 74 -11.55 6.77 3.71
N THR A 75 -11.03 5.54 3.60
CA THR A 75 -10.38 4.80 4.70
C THR A 75 -9.09 4.09 4.28
N MET A 76 -8.67 4.29 3.03
CA MET A 76 -7.57 3.57 2.38
C MET A 76 -6.26 3.56 3.17
N ALA A 77 -5.86 4.68 3.79
CA ALA A 77 -4.62 4.71 4.56
C ALA A 77 -4.64 3.72 5.74
N ARG A 78 -5.82 3.54 6.35
CA ARG A 78 -6.02 2.57 7.44
C ARG A 78 -6.13 1.15 6.90
N ASP A 79 -6.76 0.96 5.74
CA ASP A 79 -6.84 -0.34 5.06
C ASP A 79 -5.46 -0.90 4.69
N ILE A 80 -4.56 -0.04 4.20
CA ILE A 80 -3.16 -0.39 3.97
C ILE A 80 -2.49 -0.83 5.28
N GLY A 81 -2.72 -0.10 6.38
CA GLY A 81 -2.21 -0.44 7.70
C GLY A 81 -2.71 -1.82 8.18
N LEU A 82 -4.02 -2.07 8.04
CA LEU A 82 -4.66 -3.35 8.37
C LEU A 82 -4.05 -4.50 7.54
N ALA A 83 -3.92 -4.31 6.23
CA ALA A 83 -3.36 -5.32 5.35
C ALA A 83 -1.93 -5.70 5.74
N MET A 84 -1.10 -4.71 6.08
CA MET A 84 0.26 -4.98 6.55
C MET A 84 0.32 -5.65 7.92
N ALA A 85 -0.61 -5.32 8.82
CA ALA A 85 -0.74 -6.04 10.09
C ALA A 85 -1.11 -7.51 9.85
N LEU A 86 -2.02 -7.79 8.92
CA LEU A 86 -2.42 -9.16 8.55
C LEU A 86 -1.26 -9.93 7.90
N ILE A 87 -0.51 -9.31 6.99
CA ILE A 87 0.69 -9.91 6.38
C ILE A 87 1.69 -10.30 7.48
N ASN A 88 2.03 -9.37 8.36
CA ASN A 88 2.97 -9.62 9.45
C ASN A 88 2.47 -10.72 10.41
N ALA A 89 1.17 -10.74 10.73
CA ALA A 89 0.58 -11.78 11.57
C ALA A 89 0.66 -13.17 10.93
N HIS A 90 0.34 -13.29 9.64
CA HIS A 90 0.44 -14.53 8.88
C HIS A 90 1.89 -15.06 8.81
N ASN A 91 2.88 -14.18 8.79
CA ASN A 91 4.30 -14.58 8.73
C ASN A 91 4.90 -14.95 10.10
N ARG A 92 4.23 -14.55 11.20
CA ARG A 92 4.63 -14.91 12.57
C ARG A 92 4.06 -16.25 13.00
N ASN A 93 2.85 -16.57 12.55
CA ASN A 93 2.17 -17.84 12.83
C ASN A 93 2.04 -18.65 11.53
N PRO A 94 3.13 -19.30 11.03
CA PRO A 94 2.96 -20.31 10.01
C PRO A 94 2.03 -21.38 10.60
N VAL A 95 0.92 -21.65 9.91
CA VAL A 95 0.01 -22.73 10.29
C VAL A 95 0.89 -23.97 10.47
N LYS A 96 0.92 -24.54 11.68
CA LYS A 96 1.55 -25.83 11.94
C LYS A 96 0.74 -26.86 11.16
N SER A 97 1.16 -27.17 9.93
CA SER A 97 0.70 -28.38 9.25
C SER A 97 1.12 -29.55 10.13
N GLN A 98 0.14 -30.34 10.57
CA GLN A 98 0.35 -31.54 11.37
C GLN A 98 1.25 -32.54 10.64
N GLU A 99 2.28 -32.97 11.38
CA GLU A 99 3.01 -34.25 11.37
C GLU A 99 3.24 -35.01 10.04
N SER A 100 4.50 -35.10 9.63
CA SER A 100 5.20 -36.39 9.52
C SER A 100 6.71 -36.18 9.40
N THR A 101 7.42 -37.12 10.00
CA THR A 101 8.87 -37.28 10.04
C THR A 101 9.46 -37.56 8.65
N ASP A 102 10.68 -37.06 8.49
CA ASP A 102 11.67 -37.41 7.48
C ASP A 102 11.61 -36.76 6.08
N GLU A 103 12.82 -36.43 5.64
CA GLU A 103 13.28 -35.85 4.37
C GLU A 103 13.21 -34.32 4.22
N LYS A 104 14.37 -33.77 3.86
CA LYS A 104 14.65 -32.36 3.54
C LYS A 104 13.81 -31.92 2.33
N SER A 105 12.52 -31.69 2.52
CA SER A 105 11.67 -31.05 1.51
C SER A 105 11.86 -29.53 1.61
N GLU A 106 12.25 -28.91 0.48
CA GLU A 106 12.25 -27.46 0.33
C GLU A 106 10.85 -26.94 0.67
N GLN A 107 10.72 -26.19 1.77
CA GLN A 107 9.44 -25.60 2.15
C GLN A 107 8.98 -24.66 1.03
N PRO A 108 7.71 -24.75 0.57
CA PRO A 108 7.21 -23.92 -0.49
C PRO A 108 7.30 -22.45 -0.10
N THR A 109 8.03 -21.68 -0.91
CA THR A 109 8.22 -20.24 -0.74
C THR A 109 6.85 -19.55 -0.73
N LYS A 110 6.46 -18.99 0.42
CA LYS A 110 5.19 -18.26 0.54
C LYS A 110 5.41 -16.82 0.10
N THR A 111 4.70 -16.39 -0.94
CA THR A 111 4.83 -15.05 -1.49
C THR A 111 3.60 -14.21 -1.13
N ALA A 112 3.82 -12.99 -0.66
CA ALA A 112 2.74 -12.04 -0.38
C ALA A 112 2.83 -10.88 -1.37
N LYS A 113 1.74 -10.58 -2.07
CA LYS A 113 1.63 -9.40 -2.94
C LYS A 113 0.53 -8.50 -2.41
N MET A 114 0.80 -7.20 -2.33
CA MET A 114 -0.21 -6.20 -2.03
C MET A 114 -0.48 -5.37 -3.28
N VAL A 115 -1.76 -5.22 -3.62
CA VAL A 115 -2.22 -4.36 -4.71
C VAL A 115 -3.14 -3.30 -4.12
N VAL A 116 -2.81 -2.03 -4.33
CA VAL A 116 -3.61 -0.88 -3.91
C VAL A 116 -4.21 -0.22 -5.14
N ILE A 117 -5.53 -0.02 -5.15
CA ILE A 117 -6.26 0.63 -6.23
C ILE A 117 -6.88 1.90 -5.67
N SER A 118 -6.39 3.06 -6.13
CA SER A 118 -6.71 4.37 -5.58
C SER A 118 -7.36 5.29 -6.61
N LEU A 119 -8.62 5.63 -6.40
CA LEU A 119 -9.40 6.47 -7.31
C LEU A 119 -9.65 7.87 -6.75
N SER A 120 -9.54 8.03 -5.43
CA SER A 120 -9.72 9.28 -4.70
C SER A 120 -8.43 10.08 -4.60
N LYS A 121 -8.58 11.41 -4.52
CA LYS A 121 -7.50 12.28 -4.10
C LYS A 121 -7.24 12.05 -2.61
N GLU A 122 -5.98 12.12 -2.20
CA GLU A 122 -5.60 11.92 -0.80
C GLU A 122 -6.28 12.95 0.12
N CYS A 123 -6.82 12.46 1.24
CA CYS A 123 -7.17 13.33 2.36
C CYS A 123 -5.87 13.86 2.98
N LYS A 124 -5.80 15.17 3.26
CA LYS A 124 -4.61 15.80 3.85
C LYS A 124 -4.27 15.19 5.22
N ASP A 125 -5.29 14.77 5.96
CA ASP A 125 -5.14 14.21 7.30
C ASP A 125 -4.53 12.80 7.27
N ASP A 126 -4.63 12.09 6.13
CA ASP A 126 -4.12 10.73 5.95
C ASP A 126 -2.66 10.69 5.50
N TYR A 127 -2.06 11.82 5.10
CA TYR A 127 -0.67 11.85 4.60
C TYR A 127 0.32 11.18 5.56
N MET A 128 0.18 11.45 6.86
CA MET A 128 1.02 10.84 7.89
C MET A 128 0.78 9.34 8.04
N LEU A 129 -0.44 8.85 7.79
CA LEU A 129 -0.76 7.43 7.85
C LEU A 129 -0.12 6.69 6.67
N TYR A 130 -0.19 7.24 5.46
CA TYR A 130 0.50 6.68 4.29
C TYR A 130 2.01 6.62 4.50
N LEU A 131 2.63 7.70 5.00
CA LEU A 131 4.06 7.69 5.31
C LEU A 131 4.43 6.63 6.36
N LYS A 132 3.65 6.50 7.45
CA LYS A 132 3.85 5.43 8.43
C LYS A 132 3.77 4.06 7.79
N SER A 133 2.80 3.83 6.91
CA SER A 133 2.67 2.60 6.15
C SER A 133 3.89 2.36 5.24
N ALA A 134 4.41 3.38 4.56
CA ALA A 134 5.62 3.24 3.74
C ALA A 134 6.84 2.81 4.57
N PHE A 135 7.05 3.41 5.75
CA PHE A 135 8.12 3.01 6.66
C PHE A 135 7.96 1.57 7.17
N VAL A 136 6.74 1.18 7.55
CA VAL A 136 6.45 -0.19 7.98
C VAL A 136 6.68 -1.18 6.84
N ALA A 137 6.30 -0.85 5.61
CA ALA A 137 6.47 -1.71 4.44
C ALA A 137 7.95 -1.93 4.11
N ARG A 138 8.76 -0.87 4.23
CA ARG A 138 10.21 -0.96 4.06
C ARG A 138 10.84 -1.85 5.13
N ARG A 139 10.40 -1.70 6.38
CA ARG A 139 10.86 -2.56 7.48
C ARG A 139 10.48 -4.02 7.24
N LEU A 140 9.23 -4.31 6.88
CA LEU A 140 8.77 -5.68 6.61
C LEU A 140 9.57 -6.34 5.48
N ARG A 141 9.86 -5.60 4.39
CA ARG A 141 10.72 -6.10 3.30
C ARG A 141 12.13 -6.42 3.77
N ASN A 142 12.74 -5.54 4.58
CA ASN A 142 14.08 -5.77 5.11
C ASN A 142 14.14 -6.95 6.08
N ASP A 143 13.14 -7.09 6.96
CA ASP A 143 13.05 -8.18 7.93
C ASP A 143 12.90 -9.54 7.23
N MET A 144 12.20 -9.60 6.09
CA MET A 144 12.08 -10.80 5.26
C MET A 144 13.41 -11.16 4.58
N ASN A 145 14.06 -10.17 3.94
CA ASN A 145 15.32 -10.37 3.23
C ASN A 145 16.46 -10.81 4.17
N ASN A 146 16.55 -10.23 5.38
CA ASN A 146 17.62 -10.53 6.34
C ASN A 146 17.51 -11.92 6.97
N LYS A 147 16.33 -12.53 7.01
CA LYS A 147 16.13 -13.83 7.67
C LYS A 147 16.41 -15.04 6.77
N HIS A 148 16.96 -14.84 5.56
CA HIS A 148 17.04 -15.89 4.54
C HIS A 148 15.72 -16.65 4.36
N ARG A 149 14.58 -15.98 4.60
CA ARG A 149 13.27 -16.53 4.31
C ARG A 149 13.04 -16.31 2.84
N SER A 150 12.72 -17.35 2.09
CA SER A 150 12.33 -17.26 0.67
C SER A 150 10.97 -16.59 0.46
N GLU A 151 10.59 -15.64 1.32
CA GLU A 151 9.33 -14.91 1.28
C GLU A 151 9.57 -13.56 0.62
N SER A 152 9.01 -13.35 -0.58
CA SER A 152 9.01 -12.06 -1.25
C SER A 152 7.74 -11.28 -0.92
N PHE A 153 7.88 -10.04 -0.46
CA PHE A 153 6.78 -9.09 -0.28
C PHE A 153 6.90 -7.90 -1.22
N ASP A 154 5.97 -7.80 -2.17
CA ASP A 154 5.90 -6.72 -3.14
C ASP A 154 4.59 -5.94 -3.00
N ILE A 155 4.67 -4.62 -3.23
CA ILE A 155 3.53 -3.71 -3.22
C ILE A 155 3.42 -3.04 -4.58
N PHE A 156 2.23 -3.12 -5.18
CA PHE A 156 1.85 -2.51 -6.45
C PHE A 156 0.70 -1.55 -6.22
N ILE A 157 0.76 -0.37 -6.82
CA ILE A 157 -0.17 0.73 -6.54
C ILE A 157 -0.65 1.29 -7.87
N PHE A 158 -1.94 1.16 -8.14
CA PHE A 158 -2.60 1.75 -9.29
C PHE A 158 -3.40 2.95 -8.80
N SER A 159 -3.08 4.16 -9.28
CA SER A 159 -3.77 5.36 -8.83
C SER A 159 -4.12 6.30 -9.96
N LYS A 160 -5.32 6.90 -9.88
CA LYS A 160 -5.76 7.98 -10.77
C LYS A 160 -4.97 9.28 -10.55
N PHE A 161 -4.54 9.52 -9.30
CA PHE A 161 -3.92 10.77 -8.90
C PHE A 161 -2.48 10.54 -8.45
N LYS A 162 -1.58 11.48 -8.76
CA LYS A 162 -0.23 11.47 -8.20
C LYS A 162 -0.32 11.65 -6.68
N ASN A 163 0.06 10.60 -5.94
CA ASN A 163 0.12 10.59 -4.49
C ASN A 163 1.54 10.22 -4.05
N PHE A 164 2.27 11.19 -3.50
CA PHE A 164 3.65 11.01 -3.09
C PHE A 164 3.79 10.03 -1.92
N ALA A 165 2.84 10.02 -0.99
CA ALA A 165 2.93 9.13 0.16
C ALA A 165 2.66 7.66 -0.22
N LEU A 166 1.78 7.43 -1.20
CA LEU A 166 1.61 6.12 -1.81
C LEU A 166 2.81 5.75 -2.70
N PHE A 167 3.40 6.69 -3.40
CA PHE A 167 4.59 6.44 -4.23
C PHE A 167 5.74 5.82 -3.41
N GLU A 168 5.97 6.29 -2.18
CA GLU A 168 6.99 5.75 -1.27
C GLU A 168 6.69 4.31 -0.79
N LEU A 169 5.46 3.83 -0.93
CA LEU A 169 5.03 2.53 -0.45
C LEU A 169 5.47 1.39 -1.40
N GLY A 170 5.47 1.58 -2.72
CA GLY A 170 5.65 0.47 -3.67
C GLY A 170 5.87 0.86 -5.13
N ASN A 171 5.70 -0.11 -6.02
CA ASN A 171 5.72 0.09 -7.46
C ASN A 171 4.44 0.82 -7.87
N PHE A 172 4.55 1.99 -8.48
CA PHE A 172 3.44 2.92 -8.68
C PHE A 172 3.08 3.09 -10.16
N PHE A 173 1.77 3.03 -10.47
CA PHE A 173 1.19 3.12 -11.80
C PHE A 173 0.11 4.20 -11.81
N MET A 174 0.16 5.08 -12.82
CA MET A 174 -0.76 6.20 -13.00
C MET A 174 -1.99 5.86 -13.87
N ASP A 175 -2.19 4.59 -14.19
CA ASP A 175 -3.31 4.12 -15.00
C ASP A 175 -3.82 2.76 -14.49
N PHE A 176 -4.96 2.33 -15.02
CA PHE A 176 -5.62 1.05 -14.67
C PHE A 176 -5.66 0.11 -15.87
N LYS A 177 -4.68 0.20 -16.80
CA LYS A 177 -4.65 -0.67 -17.98
C LYS A 177 -4.42 -2.11 -17.54
N LEU A 178 -5.14 -3.04 -18.18
CA LEU A 178 -5.04 -4.46 -17.87
C LEU A 178 -3.60 -4.98 -17.96
N VAL A 179 -2.84 -4.54 -18.97
CA VAL A 179 -1.42 -4.94 -19.16
C VAL A 179 -0.58 -4.59 -17.92
N ASN A 180 -0.78 -3.41 -17.34
CA ASN A 180 -0.05 -2.99 -16.14
C ASN A 180 -0.54 -3.74 -14.90
N MET A 181 -1.83 -4.07 -14.81
CA MET A 181 -2.32 -4.93 -13.72
C MET A 181 -1.75 -6.34 -13.81
N LEU A 182 -1.66 -6.93 -15.00
CA LEU A 182 -1.12 -8.27 -15.17
C LEU A 182 0.41 -8.34 -14.98
N SER A 183 1.13 -7.22 -15.11
CA SER A 183 2.58 -7.18 -14.88
C SER A 183 2.97 -7.51 -13.44
N ILE A 184 2.04 -7.50 -12.48
CA ILE A 184 2.28 -7.95 -11.10
C ILE A 184 2.64 -9.44 -11.00
N PHE A 185 2.27 -10.23 -12.02
CA PHE A 185 2.57 -11.66 -12.08
C PHE A 185 3.90 -11.95 -12.76
N THR A 186 4.36 -11.09 -13.66
CA THR A 186 5.57 -11.30 -14.47
C THR A 186 6.85 -10.82 -13.79
N GLY A 187 6.74 -10.07 -12.68
CA GLY A 187 7.90 -9.57 -11.93
C GLY A 187 8.64 -8.41 -12.61
N LEU A 188 8.05 -7.82 -13.66
CA LEU A 188 8.58 -6.63 -14.30
C LEU A 188 8.54 -5.44 -13.32
N LYS A 189 9.73 -5.04 -12.85
CA LYS A 189 9.90 -3.86 -11.98
C LYS A 189 10.03 -2.63 -12.86
N HIS A 190 9.03 -1.74 -12.82
CA HIS A 190 9.10 -0.45 -13.50
C HIS A 190 9.90 0.59 -12.70
N GLU A 191 10.49 1.54 -13.41
CA GLU A 191 11.38 2.59 -12.86
C GLU A 191 10.74 3.34 -11.68
N ARG A 192 11.47 3.35 -10.56
CA ARG A 192 11.17 4.24 -9.44
C ARG A 192 11.71 5.62 -9.74
N VAL A 193 10.84 6.53 -10.18
CA VAL A 193 11.18 7.95 -10.26
C VAL A 193 11.12 8.55 -8.85
N VAL A 194 12.24 8.59 -8.14
CA VAL A 194 12.32 9.16 -6.78
C VAL A 194 11.96 10.65 -6.83
N LEU A 195 10.79 11.01 -6.31
CA LEU A 195 10.38 12.40 -6.10
C LEU A 195 10.33 12.67 -4.60
N SER A 196 11.49 13.01 -4.01
CA SER A 196 11.56 13.45 -2.61
C SER A 196 10.99 14.87 -2.49
N GLN A 197 9.67 14.95 -2.32
CA GLN A 197 8.94 16.20 -2.19
C GLN A 197 8.22 16.24 -0.83
N ALA A 198 8.67 17.12 0.05
CA ALA A 198 8.04 17.34 1.35
C ALA A 198 6.96 18.42 1.25
N ARG A 199 5.84 18.29 1.97
CA ARG A 199 4.90 19.39 2.15
C ARG A 199 5.20 20.14 3.44
N CYS A 200 5.24 21.46 3.33
CA CYS A 200 5.49 22.30 4.48
C CYS A 200 4.24 22.43 5.37
N ILE A 201 4.42 22.44 6.69
CA ILE A 201 3.31 22.60 7.65
C ILE A 201 2.80 24.05 7.69
N CYS A 202 3.66 25.03 7.36
CA CYS A 202 3.30 26.46 7.29
C CYS A 202 2.15 26.75 6.31
N HIS A 203 2.20 26.19 5.09
CA HIS A 203 1.27 26.56 4.01
C HIS A 203 0.75 25.36 3.20
N GLY A 204 1.16 24.13 3.51
CA GLY A 204 0.81 22.93 2.75
C GLY A 204 1.42 22.86 1.34
N LYS A 205 2.37 23.76 1.02
CA LYS A 205 3.06 23.79 -0.27
C LYS A 205 4.13 22.70 -0.32
N THR A 206 4.24 22.06 -1.48
CA THR A 206 5.33 21.15 -1.78
C THR A 206 6.65 21.93 -1.92
N ILE A 207 7.70 21.48 -1.25
CA ILE A 207 9.02 22.11 -1.24
C ILE A 207 10.10 21.05 -1.49
N LEU A 208 11.20 21.48 -2.12
CA LEU A 208 12.39 20.64 -2.32
C LEU A 208 13.30 20.66 -1.09
N TYR A 209 13.47 21.84 -0.48
CA TYR A 209 14.26 22.07 0.73
C TYR A 209 13.44 22.88 1.73
N GLY A 210 13.67 22.65 3.02
CA GLY A 210 13.01 23.36 4.10
C GLY A 210 13.69 23.14 5.43
N MET A 211 13.31 23.93 6.43
CA MET A 211 13.80 23.76 7.80
C MET A 211 12.95 22.77 8.56
N THR A 212 13.59 21.93 9.35
CA THR A 212 12.93 20.93 10.18
C THR A 212 12.88 21.38 11.63
N CYS A 213 11.78 21.10 12.31
CA CYS A 213 11.75 21.22 13.76
C CYS A 213 12.62 20.10 14.37
N PRO A 214 13.61 20.40 15.23
CA PRO A 214 14.46 19.35 15.79
C PRO A 214 13.71 18.48 16.80
N VAL A 215 12.57 18.96 17.33
CA VAL A 215 11.76 18.23 18.31
C VAL A 215 10.79 17.26 17.63
N CYS A 216 10.03 17.73 16.63
CA CYS A 216 8.96 16.93 16.02
C CYS A 216 9.14 16.66 14.52
N LEU A 217 10.29 17.02 13.95
CA LEU A 217 10.67 16.81 12.54
C LEU A 217 9.69 17.42 11.52
N SER A 218 8.87 18.36 11.97
CA SER A 218 7.95 19.13 11.13
C SER A 218 8.72 19.98 10.12
N VAL A 219 8.39 19.88 8.83
CA VAL A 219 9.06 20.59 7.74
C VAL A 219 8.39 21.95 7.49
N TYR A 220 9.19 23.00 7.37
CA TYR A 220 8.77 24.38 7.12
C TYR A 220 9.45 24.96 5.88
N CYS A 221 8.64 25.64 5.08
CA CYS A 221 9.00 26.36 3.86
C CYS A 221 9.76 27.67 4.11
N LYS A 222 9.70 28.19 5.33
CA LYS A 222 10.30 29.46 5.75
C LYS A 222 10.71 29.38 7.22
N PRO A 223 11.64 30.25 7.68
CA PRO A 223 11.88 30.44 9.09
C PRO A 223 10.60 30.72 9.86
N VAL A 224 10.41 29.98 10.94
CA VAL A 224 9.35 30.18 11.94
C VAL A 224 10.04 30.27 13.29
N ALA A 225 9.56 31.15 14.18
CA ALA A 225 10.14 31.30 15.53
C ALA A 225 9.64 30.23 16.51
N ILE A 226 8.44 29.72 16.27
CA ILE A 226 7.77 28.72 17.09
C ILE A 226 7.20 27.63 16.19
N CYS A 227 7.45 26.37 16.52
CA CYS A 227 6.86 25.24 15.82
C CYS A 227 5.33 25.26 15.98
N GLN A 228 4.61 25.31 14.86
CA GLN A 228 3.14 25.26 14.86
C GLN A 228 2.57 23.93 15.35
N LYS A 229 3.36 22.85 15.31
CA LYS A 229 2.93 21.49 15.71
C LYS A 229 3.19 21.20 17.19
N CYS A 230 4.44 21.34 17.66
CA CYS A 230 4.82 20.99 19.03
C CYS A 230 5.12 22.19 19.93
N ARG A 231 4.92 23.43 19.45
CA ARG A 231 5.14 24.69 20.17
C ARG A 231 6.58 24.94 20.67
N ALA A 232 7.55 24.14 20.23
CA ALA A 232 8.97 24.37 20.50
C ALA A 232 9.43 25.72 19.92
N ARG A 233 10.20 26.48 20.70
CA ARG A 233 10.81 27.75 20.27
C ARG A 233 12.14 27.46 19.59
N PHE A 234 12.37 28.09 18.44
CA PHE A 234 13.63 27.96 17.71
C PHE A 234 14.59 29.05 18.19
N ASN A 235 15.68 28.64 18.84
CA ASN A 235 16.77 29.54 19.19
C ASN A 235 17.69 29.69 17.99
N PHE A 236 17.39 30.64 17.11
CA PHE A 236 18.32 31.09 16.09
C PHE A 236 19.44 31.88 16.79
N LYS A 237 20.45 31.18 17.32
CA LYS A 237 21.69 31.86 17.70
C LYS A 237 22.22 32.52 16.42
N ARG A 238 22.31 33.85 16.43
CA ARG A 238 22.96 34.62 15.35
C ARG A 238 24.41 34.14 15.26
N GLY A 239 24.72 33.34 14.25
CA GLY A 239 26.04 32.78 14.06
C GLY A 239 26.30 32.54 12.59
N LEU A 240 26.79 33.59 11.93
CA LEU A 240 27.74 33.66 10.82
C LEU A 240 27.54 35.01 10.12
N LYS A 241 28.28 36.01 10.64
CA LYS A 241 28.78 37.11 9.80
C LYS A 241 29.95 36.56 8.99
#